data_AF-A0A9P9FQJ8-F1
#
_entry.id   AF-A0A9P9FQJ8-F1
#
_cell.length_a   1.000
_cell.length_b   1.000
_cell.length_c   1.000
_cell.angle_alpha   90.00
_cell.angle_beta   90.00
_cell.angle_gamma   90.00
#
_symmetry.space_group_name_H-M   'P 1'
#
loop_
_entity.id
_entity.type
_entity.pdbx_description
1 polymer ?
#
loop_
_entity_poly.entity_id
_entity_poly.type
_entity_poly.pdbx_seq_one_letter_code
_entity_poly.pdbx_strand_id
1 'polypeptide(L)'
;MAGYLRIALAALEPLPDIVYGLHEEYDDTEFFLKGKTGDLAGPVEQSFNNRTRERLNAMTMGLLEVHVGVDFLHRTLKDFLATGEMMKFLSEKSREGFEPNISIARAYVAWIKRGRFPRSVIRKRTGFYEPNPLVQNVRQALYYVSMGVGQDAADTETLLDELDYTLELMFWNKSPKFEESAAVSKNYRRLFCESVILAELSGYVSAKLKGESTYFDILEISPLQLILEADGPHSSAMIKCILEHGFSPNDHISTAMPDLATTSIWMNLLSGLARNITEQTND
;
A
#
# COMPACT_ATOMS: atom_id res chain seq x y z
N MET A 1 15.97 -18.90 4.68
CA MET A 1 16.99 -18.22 3.85
C MET A 1 16.41 -17.78 2.51
N ALA A 2 15.98 -18.70 1.63
CA ALA A 2 15.51 -18.33 0.28
C ALA A 2 14.36 -17.32 0.28
N GLY A 3 13.42 -17.41 1.24
CA GLY A 3 12.34 -16.41 1.43
C GLY A 3 12.86 -14.98 1.64
N TYR A 4 13.80 -14.77 2.57
CA TYR A 4 14.42 -13.46 2.82
C TYR A 4 15.07 -12.88 1.57
N LEU A 5 15.82 -13.70 0.83
CA LEU A 5 16.51 -13.25 -0.39
C LEU A 5 15.49 -12.89 -1.48
N ARG A 6 14.41 -13.66 -1.63
CA ARG A 6 13.32 -13.33 -2.57
C ARG A 6 12.59 -12.05 -2.18
N ILE A 7 12.38 -11.79 -0.89
CA ILE A 7 11.84 -10.50 -0.41
C ILE A 7 12.78 -9.36 -0.75
N ALA A 8 14.07 -9.49 -0.45
CA ALA A 8 15.06 -8.46 -0.75
C ALA A 8 15.19 -8.19 -2.26
N LEU A 9 15.00 -9.21 -3.11
CA LEU A 9 14.95 -9.06 -4.57
C LEU A 9 13.68 -8.37 -5.07
N ALA A 10 12.53 -8.64 -4.45
CA ALA A 10 11.25 -8.04 -4.81
C ALA A 10 11.09 -6.60 -4.30
N ALA A 11 11.85 -6.24 -3.27
CA ALA A 11 11.82 -4.91 -2.67
C ALA A 11 12.21 -3.81 -3.67
N LEU A 12 11.36 -2.79 -3.81
CA LEU A 12 11.64 -1.59 -4.62
C LEU A 12 12.82 -0.79 -4.03
N GLU A 13 12.82 -0.65 -2.71
CA GLU A 13 13.81 0.07 -1.91
C GLU A 13 14.19 -0.78 -0.69
N PRO A 14 15.34 -0.51 -0.04
CA PRO A 14 15.72 -1.22 1.19
C PRO A 14 14.59 -1.21 2.22
N LEU A 15 14.06 -2.40 2.53
CA LEU A 15 12.92 -2.54 3.43
C LEU A 15 13.35 -2.38 4.90
N PRO A 16 12.50 -1.80 5.76
CA PRO A 16 12.76 -1.79 7.20
C PRO A 16 12.93 -3.20 7.78
N ASP A 17 13.83 -3.35 8.75
CA ASP A 17 14.11 -4.64 9.40
C ASP A 17 12.85 -5.30 10.00
N ILE A 18 11.94 -4.51 10.57
CA ILE A 18 10.65 -4.98 11.08
C ILE A 18 9.82 -5.74 10.04
N VAL A 19 9.92 -5.41 8.75
CA VAL A 19 9.20 -6.11 7.67
C VAL A 19 9.69 -7.55 7.57
N TYR A 20 11.00 -7.77 7.66
CA TYR A 20 11.57 -9.12 7.68
C TYR A 20 11.24 -9.88 8.96
N GLY A 21 11.19 -9.17 10.10
CA GLY A 21 10.82 -9.77 11.38
C GLY A 21 9.39 -10.28 11.40
N LEU A 22 8.46 -9.50 10.83
CA LEU A 22 7.05 -9.86 10.72
C LEU A 22 6.81 -10.95 9.67
N HIS A 23 7.63 -11.00 8.64
CA HIS A 23 7.66 -12.13 7.72
C HIS A 23 8.08 -13.45 8.41
N GLU A 24 8.82 -13.39 9.54
CA GLU A 24 9.30 -14.60 10.22
C GLU A 24 8.23 -15.47 10.89
N GLU A 25 6.97 -15.04 10.96
CA GLU A 25 5.86 -15.85 11.50
C GLU A 25 5.44 -16.97 10.49
N TYR A 26 6.44 -17.60 9.85
CA TYR A 26 6.44 -18.46 8.65
C TYR A 26 5.45 -19.63 8.60
N ASP A 27 4.96 -20.08 9.74
CA ASP A 27 4.02 -21.21 9.79
C ASP A 27 2.57 -20.78 9.55
N ASP A 28 2.29 -19.48 9.66
CA ASP A 28 0.95 -18.95 9.61
C ASP A 28 0.80 -17.89 8.52
N THR A 29 0.05 -18.20 7.46
CA THR A 29 -0.27 -17.23 6.40
C THR A 29 -1.20 -16.11 6.90
N GLU A 30 -1.90 -16.34 8.01
CA GLU A 30 -2.84 -15.42 8.64
C GLU A 30 -2.20 -14.61 9.77
N PHE A 31 -0.87 -14.59 9.87
CA PHE A 31 -0.17 -13.89 10.97
C PHE A 31 -0.54 -12.40 11.06
N PHE A 32 -0.86 -11.76 9.93
CA PHE A 32 -1.29 -10.36 9.89
C PHE A 32 -2.68 -10.14 10.51
N LEU A 33 -3.51 -11.19 10.60
CA LEU A 33 -4.76 -11.19 11.36
C LEU A 33 -4.49 -11.29 12.88
N LYS A 34 -3.31 -11.74 13.28
CA LYS A 34 -2.92 -11.91 14.69
C LYS A 34 -2.21 -10.66 15.22
N GLY A 35 -2.26 -10.49 16.55
CA GLY A 35 -1.66 -9.34 17.24
C GLY A 35 -2.67 -8.26 17.62
N LYS A 36 -2.35 -7.53 18.70
CA LYS A 36 -3.20 -6.45 19.21
C LYS A 36 -2.69 -5.11 18.70
N THR A 37 -3.61 -4.18 18.45
CA THR A 37 -3.24 -2.86 17.96
C THR A 37 -2.29 -2.15 18.92
N GLY A 38 -1.12 -1.74 18.44
CA GLY A 38 -0.12 -1.00 19.23
C GLY A 38 0.72 -1.82 20.21
N ASP A 39 0.76 -3.16 20.06
CA ASP A 39 1.58 -4.07 20.90
C ASP A 39 3.08 -4.07 20.56
N LEU A 40 3.45 -3.60 19.36
CA LEU A 40 4.81 -3.51 18.87
C LEU A 40 5.26 -2.04 18.82
N ALA A 41 5.61 -1.48 19.98
CA ALA A 41 6.05 -0.10 20.06
C ALA A 41 7.11 0.15 21.15
N GLY A 42 7.96 1.14 20.91
CA GLY A 42 8.95 1.61 21.88
C GLY A 42 10.00 0.53 22.19
N PRO A 43 10.25 0.19 23.47
CA PRO A 43 11.26 -0.81 23.82
C PRO A 43 11.00 -2.22 23.25
N VAL A 44 9.72 -2.57 23.04
CA VAL A 44 9.31 -3.86 22.48
C VAL A 44 9.72 -3.95 21.02
N GLU A 45 9.49 -2.88 20.25
CA GLU A 45 9.89 -2.78 18.84
C GLU A 45 11.42 -2.83 18.68
N GLN A 46 12.17 -2.12 19.53
CA GLN A 46 13.64 -2.19 19.50
C GLN A 46 14.16 -3.59 19.79
N SER A 47 13.58 -4.27 20.79
CA SER A 47 13.95 -5.64 21.14
C SER A 47 13.60 -6.63 20.02
N PHE A 48 12.46 -6.40 19.35
CA PHE A 48 12.05 -7.18 18.18
C PHE A 48 13.04 -6.99 17.03
N ASN A 49 13.35 -5.74 16.67
CA ASN A 49 14.27 -5.42 15.58
C ASN A 49 15.68 -5.97 15.82
N ASN A 50 16.20 -5.90 17.04
CA ASN A 50 17.51 -6.47 17.37
C ASN A 50 17.54 -7.99 17.14
N ARG A 51 16.51 -8.71 17.59
CA ARG A 51 16.39 -10.15 17.34
C ARG A 51 16.27 -10.45 15.84
N THR A 52 15.48 -9.65 15.12
CA THR A 52 15.33 -9.78 13.68
C THR A 52 16.66 -9.59 12.96
N ARG A 53 17.50 -8.61 13.36
CA ARG A 53 18.83 -8.40 12.77
C ARG A 53 19.77 -9.57 13.01
N GLU A 54 19.83 -10.07 14.24
CA GLU A 54 20.64 -11.24 14.60
C GLU A 54 20.25 -12.46 13.76
N ARG A 55 18.93 -12.70 13.63
CA ARG A 55 18.40 -13.81 12.83
C ARG A 55 18.62 -13.61 11.35
N LEU A 56 18.38 -12.42 10.82
CA LEU A 56 18.60 -12.10 9.43
C LEU A 56 20.05 -12.35 9.05
N ASN A 57 21.00 -11.92 9.89
CA ASN A 57 22.41 -12.23 9.71
C ASN A 57 22.69 -13.73 9.77
N ALA A 58 22.15 -14.45 10.77
CA ALA A 58 22.34 -15.90 10.90
C ALA A 58 21.75 -16.71 9.73
N MET A 59 20.60 -16.28 9.20
CA MET A 59 19.86 -16.98 8.15
C MET A 59 20.38 -16.65 6.76
N THR A 60 20.91 -15.44 6.55
CA THR A 60 21.47 -14.99 5.27
C THR A 60 22.98 -15.10 5.22
N MET A 61 23.64 -15.50 6.32
CA MET A 61 25.10 -15.62 6.42
C MET A 61 25.84 -14.33 6.01
N GLY A 62 25.26 -13.16 6.33
CA GLY A 62 25.80 -11.85 5.97
C GLY A 62 25.60 -11.43 4.51
N LEU A 63 24.76 -12.13 3.73
CA LEU A 63 24.41 -11.71 2.37
C LEU A 63 23.53 -10.46 2.34
N LEU A 64 22.76 -10.24 3.41
CA LEU A 64 21.99 -9.02 3.64
C LEU A 64 22.58 -8.26 4.83
N GLU A 65 22.65 -6.94 4.70
CA GLU A 65 23.08 -6.02 5.76
C GLU A 65 21.96 -5.07 6.15
N VAL A 66 21.95 -4.64 7.42
CA VAL A 66 20.98 -3.67 7.94
C VAL A 66 21.68 -2.33 8.15
N HIS A 67 21.34 -1.35 7.32
CA HIS A 67 21.77 0.04 7.45
C HIS A 67 20.56 0.91 7.84
N VAL A 68 20.09 1.77 6.93
CA VAL A 68 18.79 2.47 7.08
C VAL A 68 17.62 1.53 6.79
N GLY A 69 17.86 0.54 5.93
CA GLY A 69 16.99 -0.60 5.66
C GLY A 69 17.85 -1.83 5.39
N VAL A 70 17.22 -2.96 5.11
CA VAL A 70 17.90 -4.19 4.72
C VAL A 70 18.14 -4.18 3.21
N ASP A 71 19.40 -4.33 2.83
CA ASP A 71 19.82 -4.45 1.43
C ASP A 71 20.91 -5.52 1.28
N PHE A 72 21.21 -5.90 0.05
CA PHE A 72 22.33 -6.80 -0.25
C PHE A 72 23.66 -6.15 0.10
N LEU A 73 24.55 -6.96 0.69
CA LEU A 73 25.92 -6.55 0.98
C LEU A 73 26.64 -6.00 -0.27
N HIS A 74 26.36 -6.59 -1.44
CA HIS A 74 27.01 -6.18 -2.69
C HIS A 74 26.03 -6.20 -3.86
N ARG A 75 26.10 -5.18 -4.72
CA ARG A 75 25.28 -5.09 -5.93
C ARG A 75 25.44 -6.30 -6.84
N THR A 76 26.66 -6.79 -7.05
CA THR A 76 26.89 -7.97 -7.91
C THR A 76 26.23 -9.24 -7.35
N LEU A 77 26.08 -9.34 -6.03
CA LEU A 77 25.34 -10.44 -5.41
C LEU A 77 23.85 -10.32 -5.72
N LYS A 78 23.27 -9.11 -5.60
CA LYS A 78 21.89 -8.83 -6.01
C LYS A 78 21.68 -9.19 -7.49
N ASP A 79 22.56 -8.73 -8.37
CA ASP A 79 22.50 -8.99 -9.81
C ASP A 79 22.61 -10.49 -10.13
N PHE A 80 23.49 -11.21 -9.44
CA PHE A 80 23.62 -12.67 -9.57
C PHE A 80 22.36 -13.41 -9.11
N LEU A 81 21.78 -13.03 -7.96
CA LEU A 81 20.57 -13.65 -7.44
C LEU A 81 19.32 -13.32 -8.28
N ALA A 82 19.34 -12.18 -8.99
CA ALA A 82 18.28 -11.79 -9.92
C ALA A 82 18.32 -12.54 -11.27
N THR A 83 19.34 -13.35 -11.53
CA THR A 83 19.39 -14.19 -12.74
C THR A 83 18.26 -15.22 -12.76
N GLY A 84 17.77 -15.59 -13.94
CA GLY A 84 16.64 -16.53 -14.08
C GLY A 84 16.89 -17.90 -13.43
N GLU A 85 18.11 -18.42 -13.54
CA GLU A 85 18.50 -19.69 -12.90
C GLU A 85 18.43 -19.59 -11.38
N MET A 86 18.95 -18.48 -10.82
CA MET A 86 18.98 -18.30 -9.38
C MET A 86 17.62 -17.95 -8.81
N MET A 87 16.80 -17.19 -9.52
CA MET A 87 15.40 -16.94 -9.17
C MET A 87 14.60 -18.25 -9.12
N LYS A 88 14.83 -19.16 -10.07
CA LYS A 88 14.22 -20.49 -10.08
C LYS A 88 14.73 -21.34 -8.90
N PHE A 89 16.03 -21.34 -8.65
CA PHE A 89 16.60 -22.02 -7.49
C PHE A 89 16.00 -21.50 -6.17
N LEU A 90 15.90 -20.19 -6.02
CA LEU A 90 15.30 -19.56 -4.84
C LEU A 90 13.81 -19.88 -4.70
N SER A 91 13.06 -19.95 -5.80
CA SER A 91 11.63 -20.32 -5.75
C SER A 91 11.45 -21.78 -5.31
N GLU A 92 12.24 -22.71 -5.86
CA GLU A 92 12.25 -24.13 -5.49
C GLU A 92 12.70 -24.37 -4.03
N LYS A 93 13.54 -23.48 -3.49
CA LYS A 93 13.98 -23.51 -2.08
C LYS A 93 13.09 -22.70 -1.14
N SER A 94 12.09 -22.00 -1.68
CA SER A 94 11.06 -21.33 -0.89
C SER A 94 9.83 -22.20 -0.73
N ARG A 95 8.89 -21.80 0.13
CA ARG A 95 7.62 -22.50 0.32
C ARG A 95 6.83 -22.50 -1.00
N GLU A 96 6.08 -23.57 -1.23
CA GLU A 96 5.14 -23.65 -2.34
C GLU A 96 4.12 -22.50 -2.26
N GLY A 97 3.90 -21.81 -3.39
CA GLY A 97 3.03 -20.63 -3.44
C GLY A 97 3.60 -19.38 -2.76
N PHE A 98 4.89 -19.35 -2.37
CA PHE A 98 5.48 -18.15 -1.78
C PHE A 98 5.60 -17.03 -2.81
N GLU A 99 4.84 -15.96 -2.58
CA GLU A 99 4.87 -14.72 -3.35
C GLU A 99 5.49 -13.61 -2.47
N PRO A 100 6.65 -13.04 -2.87
CA PRO A 100 7.39 -12.10 -2.04
C PRO A 100 6.70 -10.74 -1.88
N ASN A 101 6.01 -10.21 -2.90
CA ASN A 101 5.29 -8.94 -2.82
C ASN A 101 4.13 -9.00 -1.83
N ILE A 102 3.24 -9.99 -1.94
CA ILE A 102 2.14 -10.25 -1.00
C ILE A 102 2.69 -10.49 0.40
N SER A 103 3.81 -11.20 0.53
CA SER A 103 4.46 -11.37 1.83
C SER A 103 4.95 -10.05 2.44
N ILE A 104 5.51 -9.15 1.63
CA ILE A 104 5.91 -7.80 2.06
C ILE A 104 4.66 -7.01 2.46
N ALA A 105 3.58 -7.07 1.66
CA ALA A 105 2.32 -6.40 1.96
C ALA A 105 1.72 -6.87 3.30
N ARG A 106 1.68 -8.18 3.55
CA ARG A 106 1.27 -8.76 4.85
C ARG A 106 2.09 -8.22 6.00
N ALA A 107 3.41 -8.16 5.85
CA ALA A 107 4.30 -7.62 6.86
C ALA A 107 4.02 -6.13 7.12
N TYR A 108 3.73 -5.32 6.09
CA TYR A 108 3.30 -3.94 6.29
C TYR A 108 1.93 -3.83 6.98
N VAL A 109 0.95 -4.66 6.63
CA VAL A 109 -0.36 -4.67 7.31
C VAL A 109 -0.21 -5.05 8.78
N ALA A 110 0.57 -6.09 9.07
CA ALA A 110 0.90 -6.49 10.43
C ALA A 110 1.63 -5.37 11.20
N TRP A 111 2.56 -4.66 10.55
CA TRP A 111 3.27 -3.54 11.15
C TRP A 111 2.33 -2.36 11.42
N ILE A 112 1.45 -2.02 10.46
CA ILE A 112 0.44 -0.99 10.65
C ILE A 112 -0.40 -1.35 11.87
N LYS A 113 -0.98 -2.55 11.89
CA LYS A 113 -1.81 -3.03 13.01
C LYS A 113 -1.07 -2.96 14.35
N ARG A 114 0.10 -3.57 14.45
CA ARG A 114 0.82 -3.74 15.72
C ARG A 114 1.62 -2.51 16.15
N GLY A 115 1.97 -1.64 15.21
CA GLY A 115 2.78 -0.45 15.43
C GLY A 115 2.04 0.69 16.11
N ARG A 116 2.79 1.74 16.48
CA ARG A 116 2.23 3.02 16.93
C ARG A 116 2.59 4.11 15.96
N PHE A 117 1.57 4.70 15.36
CA PHE A 117 1.71 5.78 14.38
C PHE A 117 1.26 7.12 14.94
N PRO A 118 1.77 8.25 14.38
CA PRO A 118 1.27 9.57 14.72
C PRO A 118 -0.25 9.66 14.55
N ARG A 119 -0.93 10.24 15.53
CA ARG A 119 -2.40 10.31 15.60
C ARG A 119 -3.03 11.26 14.58
N SER A 120 -2.23 12.13 13.97
CA SER A 120 -2.67 13.12 13.00
C SER A 120 -2.06 12.80 11.64
N VAL A 121 -2.93 12.48 10.68
CA VAL A 121 -2.59 12.49 9.26
C VAL A 121 -3.10 13.80 8.69
N ILE A 122 -2.20 14.66 8.21
CA ILE A 122 -2.54 15.96 7.67
C ILE A 122 -2.69 15.81 6.16
N ARG A 123 -3.90 16.09 5.66
CA ARG A 123 -4.22 16.04 4.23
C ARG A 123 -3.98 17.42 3.64
N LYS A 124 -3.14 17.51 2.61
CA LYS A 124 -2.84 18.77 1.89
C LYS A 124 -3.86 19.01 0.79
N ARG A 125 -4.13 17.98 -0.01
CA ARG A 125 -5.16 17.94 -1.06
C ARG A 125 -5.59 16.48 -1.26
N THR A 126 -6.56 16.24 -2.12
CA THR A 126 -7.11 14.89 -2.34
C THR A 126 -6.06 13.91 -2.81
N GLY A 127 -5.86 12.80 -2.08
CA GLY A 127 -4.82 11.81 -2.37
C GLY A 127 -3.41 12.23 -1.92
N PHE A 128 -3.20 13.47 -1.47
CA PHE A 128 -1.89 13.98 -1.06
C PHE A 128 -1.86 14.38 0.41
N TYR A 129 -0.96 13.74 1.14
CA TYR A 129 -0.80 13.91 2.57
C TYR A 129 0.59 14.45 2.88
N GLU A 130 0.76 15.05 4.05
CA GLU A 130 2.09 15.33 4.57
C GLU A 130 2.89 14.05 4.81
N PRO A 131 4.24 14.12 4.75
CA PRO A 131 5.09 13.00 5.10
C PRO A 131 4.69 12.43 6.46
N ASN A 132 4.16 11.21 6.46
CA ASN A 132 3.65 10.55 7.64
C ASN A 132 3.95 9.04 7.54
N PRO A 133 4.55 8.42 8.58
CA PRO A 133 4.91 6.99 8.53
C PRO A 133 3.72 6.05 8.27
N LEU A 134 2.51 6.39 8.76
CA LEU A 134 1.32 5.59 8.49
C LEU A 134 0.94 5.66 7.02
N VAL A 135 0.90 6.86 6.45
CA VAL A 135 0.60 7.07 5.02
C VAL A 135 1.61 6.33 4.15
N GLN A 136 2.90 6.44 4.48
CA GLN A 136 3.95 5.74 3.76
C GLN A 136 3.76 4.21 3.84
N ASN A 137 3.51 3.67 5.03
CA ASN A 137 3.32 2.22 5.20
C ASN A 137 2.06 1.70 4.50
N VAL A 138 0.95 2.44 4.54
CA VAL A 138 -0.28 2.10 3.79
C VAL A 138 0.02 2.06 2.29
N ARG A 139 0.71 3.08 1.76
CA ARG A 139 1.08 3.12 0.33
C ARG A 139 2.03 2.00 -0.06
N GLN A 140 3.00 1.67 0.79
CA GLN A 140 3.90 0.55 0.55
C GLN A 140 3.14 -0.78 0.54
N ALA A 141 2.24 -1.02 1.51
CA ALA A 141 1.40 -2.21 1.52
C ALA A 141 0.61 -2.35 0.20
N LEU A 142 -0.07 -1.28 -0.22
CA LEU A 142 -0.88 -1.28 -1.44
C LEU A 142 -0.05 -1.41 -2.72
N TYR A 143 1.16 -0.83 -2.76
CA TYR A 143 2.10 -1.00 -3.86
C TYR A 143 2.50 -2.47 -4.02
N TYR A 144 2.89 -3.14 -2.94
CA TYR A 144 3.25 -4.56 -3.04
C TYR A 144 2.04 -5.45 -3.34
N VAL A 145 0.84 -5.08 -2.89
CA VAL A 145 -0.38 -5.75 -3.35
C VAL A 145 -0.55 -5.57 -4.87
N SER A 146 -0.41 -4.36 -5.41
CA SER A 146 -0.60 -4.10 -6.84
C SER A 146 0.41 -4.85 -7.72
N MET A 147 1.65 -4.99 -7.25
CA MET A 147 2.69 -5.80 -7.91
C MET A 147 2.44 -7.31 -7.82
N GLY A 148 1.68 -7.76 -6.83
CA GLY A 148 1.26 -9.17 -6.66
C GLY A 148 -0.07 -9.53 -7.31
N VAL A 149 -0.75 -8.58 -7.98
CA VAL A 149 -2.07 -8.81 -8.61
C VAL A 149 -1.98 -9.87 -9.69
N GLY A 150 -2.79 -10.91 -9.57
CA GLY A 150 -2.81 -12.07 -10.47
C GLY A 150 -2.63 -13.41 -9.75
N GLN A 151 -2.30 -13.40 -8.46
CA GLN A 151 -2.35 -14.56 -7.58
C GLN A 151 -3.57 -14.50 -6.65
N ASP A 152 -3.84 -15.59 -5.93
CA ASP A 152 -5.02 -15.87 -5.10
C ASP A 152 -5.82 -14.63 -4.69
N ALA A 153 -6.89 -14.35 -5.44
CA ALA A 153 -7.68 -13.13 -5.28
C ALA A 153 -8.34 -13.04 -3.90
N ALA A 154 -8.72 -14.19 -3.32
CA ALA A 154 -9.38 -14.24 -2.02
C ALA A 154 -8.43 -13.81 -0.88
N ASP A 155 -7.17 -14.22 -0.97
CA ASP A 155 -6.12 -13.88 -0.01
C ASP A 155 -5.79 -12.37 -0.07
N THR A 156 -5.72 -11.83 -1.30
CA THR A 156 -5.51 -10.40 -1.53
C THR A 156 -6.67 -9.54 -0.98
N GLU A 157 -7.91 -9.95 -1.22
CA GLU A 157 -9.09 -9.27 -0.67
C GLU A 157 -9.09 -9.30 0.86
N THR A 158 -8.78 -10.45 1.46
CA THR A 158 -8.69 -10.59 2.93
C THR A 158 -7.63 -9.67 3.53
N LEU A 159 -6.47 -9.56 2.88
CA LEU A 159 -5.39 -8.67 3.31
C LEU A 159 -5.81 -7.20 3.27
N LEU A 160 -6.47 -6.78 2.20
CA LEU A 160 -6.94 -5.40 2.03
C LEU A 160 -8.08 -5.07 3.02
N ASP A 161 -8.96 -6.03 3.30
CA ASP A 161 -10.02 -5.88 4.30
C ASP A 161 -9.49 -5.73 5.71
N GLU A 162 -8.45 -6.50 6.06
CA GLU A 162 -7.79 -6.34 7.36
C GLU A 162 -7.12 -4.97 7.48
N LEU A 163 -6.55 -4.44 6.40
CA LEU A 163 -5.96 -3.10 6.38
C LEU A 163 -7.03 -2.01 6.56
N ASP A 164 -8.15 -2.09 5.84
CA ASP A 164 -9.28 -1.17 5.97
C ASP A 164 -9.80 -1.17 7.42
N TYR A 165 -10.09 -2.37 7.94
CA TYR A 165 -10.57 -2.57 9.31
C TYR A 165 -9.58 -2.03 10.36
N THR A 166 -8.30 -2.31 10.19
CA THR A 166 -7.24 -1.83 11.10
C THR A 166 -7.21 -0.30 11.15
N LEU A 167 -7.30 0.36 10.00
CA LEU A 167 -7.30 1.82 9.91
C LEU A 167 -8.57 2.42 10.54
N GLU A 168 -9.72 1.77 10.35
CA GLU A 168 -10.96 2.13 11.04
C GLU A 168 -10.83 1.99 12.57
N LEU A 169 -10.27 0.89 13.08
CA LEU A 169 -10.03 0.71 14.52
C LEU A 169 -9.09 1.76 15.11
N MET A 170 -8.03 2.12 14.38
CA MET A 170 -7.13 3.21 14.80
C MET A 170 -7.85 4.55 14.92
N PHE A 171 -8.88 4.78 14.11
CA PHE A 171 -9.71 5.97 14.18
C PHE A 171 -10.56 5.98 15.46
N TRP A 172 -11.24 4.87 15.75
CA TRP A 172 -12.14 4.75 16.89
C TRP A 172 -11.43 4.74 18.25
N ASN A 173 -10.20 4.24 18.32
CA ASN A 173 -9.40 4.19 19.55
C ASN A 173 -8.85 5.56 20.02
N LYS A 174 -9.36 6.68 19.46
CA LYS A 174 -9.01 8.04 19.91
C LYS A 174 -9.58 8.33 21.30
N SER A 175 -8.69 8.66 22.25
CA SER A 175 -9.10 9.37 23.47
C SER A 175 -9.54 10.81 23.14
N PRO A 176 -10.63 11.32 23.74
CA PRO A 176 -11.30 12.58 23.35
C PRO A 176 -10.54 13.89 23.70
N LYS A 177 -9.21 13.86 23.86
CA LYS A 177 -8.42 14.97 24.43
C LYS A 177 -7.63 15.84 23.44
N PHE A 178 -7.85 15.73 22.13
CA PHE A 178 -7.11 16.57 21.16
C PHE A 178 -8.01 17.64 20.54
N GLU A 179 -7.57 18.89 20.63
CA GLU A 179 -8.21 20.06 20.05
C GLU A 179 -8.36 19.93 18.54
N GLU A 180 -9.53 20.33 18.06
CA GLU A 180 -9.98 20.13 16.69
C GLU A 180 -9.35 21.14 15.74
N SER A 181 -8.37 20.70 14.95
CA SER A 181 -7.97 21.43 13.73
C SER A 181 -8.64 20.80 12.51
N ALA A 182 -9.27 21.63 11.67
CA ALA A 182 -9.95 21.22 10.44
C ALA A 182 -9.02 20.56 9.40
N ALA A 183 -7.70 20.76 9.51
CA ALA A 183 -6.69 20.20 8.59
C ALA A 183 -6.27 18.76 8.91
N VAL A 184 -6.64 18.24 10.09
CA VAL A 184 -6.34 16.86 10.47
C VAL A 184 -7.36 15.96 9.78
N SER A 185 -6.92 15.13 8.84
CA SER A 185 -7.77 14.07 8.29
C SER A 185 -8.18 13.19 9.46
N LYS A 186 -9.42 13.37 9.91
CA LYS A 186 -9.97 12.58 10.99
C LYS A 186 -10.15 11.14 10.53
N ASN A 187 -10.26 10.87 9.22
CA ASN A 187 -10.72 9.59 8.70
C ASN A 187 -9.60 8.77 8.04
N TYR A 188 -9.06 7.78 8.75
CA TYR A 188 -8.05 6.86 8.19
C TYR A 188 -8.61 5.94 7.10
N ARG A 189 -9.91 5.63 7.15
CA ARG A 189 -10.58 4.88 6.08
C ARG A 189 -10.63 5.70 4.78
N ARG A 190 -10.75 7.03 4.85
CA ARG A 190 -10.56 7.90 3.68
C ARG A 190 -9.17 7.77 3.07
N LEU A 191 -8.13 7.78 3.90
CA LEU A 191 -6.74 7.56 3.44
C LEU A 191 -6.62 6.22 2.70
N PHE A 192 -7.22 5.16 3.25
CA PHE A 192 -7.26 3.85 2.60
C PHE A 192 -7.95 3.91 1.25
N CYS A 193 -9.20 4.38 1.20
CA CYS A 193 -9.98 4.46 -0.04
C CYS A 193 -9.27 5.27 -1.13
N GLU A 194 -8.72 6.45 -0.78
CA GLU A 194 -7.95 7.25 -1.73
C GLU A 194 -6.72 6.47 -2.22
N SER A 195 -5.99 5.82 -1.31
CA SER A 195 -4.75 5.10 -1.67
C SER A 195 -5.02 3.84 -2.50
N VAL A 196 -6.13 3.13 -2.27
CA VAL A 196 -6.52 1.93 -3.04
C VAL A 196 -6.87 2.30 -4.48
N ILE A 197 -7.57 3.42 -4.68
CA ILE A 197 -7.87 3.93 -6.03
C ILE A 197 -6.58 4.30 -6.75
N LEU A 198 -5.67 5.01 -6.06
CA LEU A 198 -4.38 5.43 -6.62
C LEU A 198 -3.41 4.26 -6.86
N ALA A 199 -3.56 3.15 -6.13
CA ALA A 199 -2.81 1.91 -6.35
C ALA A 199 -3.40 1.02 -7.46
N GLU A 200 -4.47 1.48 -8.13
CA GLU A 200 -5.11 0.82 -9.28
C GLU A 200 -5.65 -0.60 -8.99
N LEU A 201 -6.05 -0.86 -7.75
CA LEU A 201 -6.58 -2.15 -7.30
C LEU A 201 -8.05 -2.34 -7.72
N SER A 202 -8.32 -2.26 -9.03
CA SER A 202 -9.67 -2.27 -9.61
C SER A 202 -10.47 -3.53 -9.29
N GLY A 203 -9.83 -4.69 -9.16
CA GLY A 203 -10.48 -5.95 -8.74
C GLY A 203 -11.11 -5.83 -7.36
N TYR A 204 -10.34 -5.35 -6.38
CA TYR A 204 -10.82 -5.11 -5.02
C TYR A 204 -11.92 -4.05 -4.98
N VAL A 205 -11.72 -2.93 -5.68
CA VAL A 205 -12.70 -1.84 -5.75
C VAL A 205 -14.04 -2.33 -6.34
N SER A 206 -13.99 -3.13 -7.41
CA SER A 206 -15.17 -3.74 -8.01
C SER A 206 -15.89 -4.66 -7.03
N ALA A 207 -15.15 -5.52 -6.31
CA ALA A 207 -15.72 -6.42 -5.31
C ALA A 207 -16.41 -5.65 -4.17
N LYS A 208 -15.76 -4.58 -3.68
CA LYS A 208 -16.33 -3.73 -2.63
C LYS A 208 -17.58 -2.98 -3.07
N LEU A 209 -17.58 -2.35 -4.24
CA LEU A 209 -18.75 -1.61 -4.72
C LEU A 209 -19.94 -2.50 -5.06
N LYS A 210 -19.71 -3.77 -5.41
CA LYS A 210 -20.79 -4.77 -5.55
C LYS A 210 -21.44 -5.11 -4.21
N GLY A 211 -20.65 -5.16 -3.13
CA GLY A 211 -21.15 -5.45 -1.78
C GLY A 211 -21.74 -4.24 -1.06
N GLU A 212 -21.14 -3.06 -1.25
CA GLU A 212 -21.48 -1.81 -0.59
C GLU A 212 -21.36 -0.65 -1.59
N SER A 213 -22.47 -0.25 -2.22
CA SER A 213 -22.47 0.82 -3.23
C SER A 213 -22.06 2.19 -2.67
N THR A 214 -22.21 2.39 -1.36
CA THR A 214 -21.88 3.62 -0.62
C THR A 214 -20.45 3.61 -0.07
N TYR A 215 -19.63 2.62 -0.42
CA TYR A 215 -18.28 2.43 0.15
C TYR A 215 -17.38 3.68 0.01
N PHE A 216 -17.57 4.46 -1.08
CA PHE A 216 -16.81 5.68 -1.34
C PHE A 216 -17.51 6.99 -0.94
N ASP A 217 -18.65 6.95 -0.26
CA ASP A 217 -19.34 8.17 0.23
C ASP A 217 -18.49 8.94 1.27
N ILE A 218 -17.46 8.28 1.80
CA ILE A 218 -16.48 8.85 2.72
C ILE A 218 -15.51 9.84 2.05
N LEU A 219 -15.42 9.79 0.72
CA LEU A 219 -14.60 10.70 -0.09
C LEU A 219 -15.32 12.04 -0.24
N GLU A 220 -14.55 13.13 -0.18
CA GLU A 220 -15.10 14.49 -0.37
C GLU A 220 -15.34 14.83 -1.84
N ILE A 221 -14.76 14.05 -2.75
CA ILE A 221 -14.87 14.20 -4.19
C ILE A 221 -15.21 12.86 -4.82
N SER A 222 -15.72 12.89 -6.05
CA SER A 222 -15.96 11.68 -6.82
C SER A 222 -14.65 10.88 -7.00
N PRO A 223 -14.67 9.54 -6.88
CA PRO A 223 -13.54 8.67 -7.23
C PRO A 223 -12.95 8.97 -8.61
N LEU A 224 -13.78 9.36 -9.59
CA LEU A 224 -13.33 9.77 -10.92
C LEU A 224 -12.45 11.01 -10.87
N GLN A 225 -12.85 12.01 -10.08
CA GLN A 225 -12.09 13.25 -9.91
C GLN A 225 -10.75 12.95 -9.22
N LEU A 226 -10.72 12.07 -8.22
CA LEU A 226 -9.49 11.63 -7.58
C LEU A 226 -8.51 11.01 -8.58
N ILE A 227 -8.99 10.15 -9.48
CA ILE A 227 -8.16 9.54 -10.52
C ILE A 227 -7.59 10.64 -11.41
N LEU A 228 -8.41 11.56 -11.91
CA LEU A 228 -7.96 12.61 -12.85
C LEU A 228 -7.03 13.66 -12.24
N GLU A 229 -7.12 13.91 -10.94
CA GLU A 229 -6.24 14.85 -10.22
C GLU A 229 -4.92 14.21 -9.78
N ALA A 230 -4.79 12.88 -9.91
CA ALA A 230 -3.59 12.17 -9.54
C ALA A 230 -2.51 12.36 -10.62
N ASP A 231 -1.28 12.56 -10.17
CA ASP A 231 -0.14 12.69 -11.06
C ASP A 231 0.31 11.28 -11.49
N GLY A 232 0.06 10.87 -12.73
CA GLY A 232 0.57 9.61 -13.28
C GLY A 232 -0.26 9.01 -14.43
N PRO A 233 0.25 7.94 -15.08
CA PRO A 233 -0.53 7.19 -16.05
C PRO A 233 -1.68 6.46 -15.34
N HIS A 234 -2.92 6.73 -15.72
CA HIS A 234 -4.08 6.02 -15.18
C HIS A 234 -4.44 4.83 -16.05
N SER A 235 -4.55 3.66 -15.43
CA SER A 235 -5.07 2.47 -16.06
C SER A 235 -6.54 2.65 -16.41
N SER A 236 -6.86 2.33 -17.67
CA SER A 236 -8.24 2.25 -18.17
C SER A 236 -9.11 1.31 -17.34
N ALA A 237 -8.52 0.35 -16.62
CA ALA A 237 -9.24 -0.61 -15.79
C ALA A 237 -9.92 0.05 -14.57
N MET A 238 -9.22 0.96 -13.87
CA MET A 238 -9.80 1.64 -12.70
C MET A 238 -10.89 2.62 -13.13
N ILE A 239 -10.66 3.40 -14.18
CA ILE A 239 -11.67 4.32 -14.74
C ILE A 239 -12.93 3.54 -15.16
N LYS A 240 -12.74 2.44 -15.91
CA LYS A 240 -13.85 1.57 -16.32
C LYS A 240 -14.59 1.00 -15.13
N CYS A 241 -13.88 0.49 -14.12
CA CYS A 241 -14.47 -0.03 -12.90
C CYS A 241 -15.37 1.02 -12.22
N ILE A 242 -14.87 2.24 -12.05
CA ILE A 242 -15.64 3.32 -11.41
C ILE A 242 -16.88 3.71 -12.24
N LEU A 243 -16.76 3.83 -13.56
CA LEU A 243 -17.89 4.13 -14.44
C LEU A 243 -18.97 3.03 -14.43
N GLU A 244 -18.56 1.76 -14.41
CA GLU A 244 -19.48 0.62 -14.36
C GLU A 244 -20.31 0.56 -13.08
N HIS A 245 -19.82 1.16 -11.98
CA HIS A 245 -20.54 1.23 -10.70
C HIS A 245 -21.33 2.54 -10.52
N GLY A 246 -21.57 3.29 -11.61
CA GLY A 246 -22.53 4.39 -11.64
C GLY A 246 -21.98 5.76 -11.22
N PHE A 247 -20.69 5.88 -10.97
CA PHE A 247 -20.07 7.19 -10.75
C PHE A 247 -20.09 7.99 -12.06
N SER A 248 -20.70 9.18 -12.03
CA SER A 248 -20.97 9.93 -13.24
C SER A 248 -19.85 10.94 -13.52
N PRO A 249 -19.28 10.93 -14.75
CA PRO A 249 -18.32 11.97 -15.18
C PRO A 249 -18.98 13.33 -15.43
N ASN A 250 -20.30 13.46 -15.24
CA ASN A 250 -21.00 14.74 -15.26
C ASN A 250 -21.20 15.31 -13.86
N ASP A 251 -20.81 14.59 -12.81
CA ASP A 251 -20.89 15.09 -11.45
C ASP A 251 -19.97 16.30 -11.33
N HIS A 252 -20.50 17.39 -10.77
CA HIS A 252 -19.78 18.66 -10.73
C HIS A 252 -18.51 18.54 -9.88
N ILE A 253 -17.39 19.00 -10.44
CA ILE A 253 -16.15 19.17 -9.70
C ILE A 253 -16.39 20.25 -8.64
N SER A 254 -16.38 19.86 -7.37
CA SER A 254 -16.33 20.83 -6.27
C SER A 254 -14.89 21.30 -6.11
N THR A 255 -14.42 22.16 -7.00
CA THR A 255 -13.09 22.77 -6.90
C THR A 255 -13.08 23.78 -5.76
N ALA A 256 -12.17 23.60 -4.80
CA ALA A 256 -11.88 24.59 -3.76
C ALA A 256 -11.20 25.87 -4.31
N MET A 257 -11.00 25.97 -5.62
CA MET A 257 -10.44 27.15 -6.30
C MET A 257 -11.51 27.81 -7.19
N PRO A 258 -12.04 28.99 -6.81
CA PRO A 258 -13.14 29.65 -7.52
C PRO A 258 -12.76 30.33 -8.85
N ASP A 259 -11.48 30.37 -9.21
CA ASP A 259 -10.99 31.12 -10.40
C ASP A 259 -10.77 30.26 -11.67
N LEU A 260 -10.96 28.95 -11.60
CA LEU A 260 -10.98 28.10 -12.79
C LEU A 260 -12.44 27.79 -13.13
N ALA A 261 -12.87 28.25 -14.31
CA ALA A 261 -14.18 27.96 -14.89
C ALA A 261 -14.56 26.50 -14.62
N THR A 262 -15.82 26.26 -14.28
CA THR A 262 -16.44 24.95 -14.05
C THR A 262 -16.24 24.01 -15.24
N THR A 263 -15.05 23.43 -15.35
CA THR A 263 -14.73 22.38 -16.29
C THR A 263 -15.31 21.08 -15.76
N SER A 264 -16.10 20.41 -16.57
CA SER A 264 -16.60 19.08 -16.22
C SER A 264 -15.43 18.08 -16.15
N ILE A 265 -15.61 17.01 -15.37
CA ILE A 265 -14.67 15.87 -15.30
C ILE A 265 -14.33 15.37 -16.71
N TRP A 266 -15.27 15.44 -17.66
CA TRP A 266 -15.05 15.14 -19.08
C TRP A 266 -13.98 15.97 -19.77
N MET A 267 -13.88 17.27 -19.53
CA MET A 267 -12.84 18.09 -20.19
C MET A 267 -11.44 17.72 -19.68
N ASN A 268 -11.32 17.35 -18.40
CA ASN A 268 -10.07 16.86 -17.81
C ASN A 268 -9.74 15.44 -18.30
N LEU A 269 -10.75 14.57 -18.42
CA LEU A 269 -10.59 13.20 -18.89
C LEU A 269 -10.18 13.14 -20.37
N LEU A 270 -10.80 13.95 -21.23
CA LEU A 270 -10.45 14.03 -22.65
C LEU A 270 -9.06 14.63 -22.87
N SER A 271 -8.67 15.64 -22.09
CA SER A 271 -7.32 16.21 -22.17
C SER A 271 -6.24 15.28 -21.61
N GLY A 272 -6.53 14.52 -20.55
CA GLY A 272 -5.64 13.50 -20.00
C GLY A 272 -5.44 12.30 -20.94
N LEU A 273 -6.52 11.77 -21.53
CA LEU A 273 -6.43 10.69 -22.52
C LEU A 273 -5.68 11.13 -23.79
N ALA A 274 -5.89 12.36 -24.25
CA ALA A 274 -5.16 12.90 -25.39
C ALA A 274 -3.64 12.97 -25.15
N ARG A 275 -3.21 13.31 -23.92
CA ARG A 275 -1.78 13.31 -23.53
C ARG A 275 -1.17 11.92 -23.52
N ASN A 276 -1.84 10.94 -22.91
CA ASN A 276 -1.35 9.56 -22.87
C ASN A 276 -1.23 8.93 -24.26
N ILE A 277 -2.15 9.27 -25.19
CA ILE A 277 -2.06 8.81 -26.58
C ILE A 277 -0.85 9.43 -27.30
N THR A 278 -0.56 10.72 -27.07
CA THR A 278 0.61 11.37 -27.69
C THR A 278 1.95 10.88 -27.17
N GLU A 279 2.03 10.44 -25.91
CA GLU A 279 3.25 9.88 -25.32
C GLU A 279 3.52 8.45 -25.84
N GLN A 280 2.48 7.64 -26.07
CA GLN A 280 2.62 6.30 -26.65
C GLN A 280 2.97 6.28 -28.14
N THR A 281 2.77 7.39 -28.87
CA THR A 281 3.11 7.48 -30.31
C THR A 281 4.52 8.00 -30.59
N ASN A 282 5.27 8.41 -29.55
CA ASN A 282 6.62 8.97 -29.68
C ASN A 282 7.74 8.01 -29.25
N ASP A 283 7.41 6.77 -28.87
CA ASP A 283 8.33 5.65 -28.67
C ASP A 283 8.19 4.62 -29.82
#